data_AF-M1PEH9-F1
#
_entry.id   AF-M1PEH9-F1
#
_cell.length_a   1.000
_cell.length_b   1.000
_cell.length_c   1.000
_cell.angle_alpha   90.00
_cell.angle_beta   90.00
_cell.angle_gamma   90.00
#
_symmetry.space_group_name_H-M   'P 1'
#
loop_
_entity.id
_entity.type
_entity.pdbx_description
1 polymer ?
#
loop_
_entity_poly.entity_id
_entity_poly.type
_entity_poly.pdbx_seq_one_letter_code
_entity_poly.pdbx_strand_id
1 'polypeptide(L)'
;MKKVLVLYYSQSGQLQSVMDQIVAPLKQCDGIQCDYQKIEPLTPYPYPWPFYRFFNVFPEAVYLDGCPVKTLQIEEQYDLIVLGYTSWFLSPSIPVTGFLQSDQAKKVFNNTPVVTVIACRDMWLMAQEKMKTMLKDLGAHLLDNVVLTDQGKSLYTFVTTPRWMLTGKKDAFWFFPRAGVHENEIASTSRFGDRLCKALQHDEERDSLPLLNNMGAVNVNGKLIATEHIAHRSFLIWSKLIKKAGPQYSRGRNVVITIYVIFLLTLILTIVPLNMLVRKLLSPFRKKSLAKAVKYYEQPSGK
;
A
#
# COMPACT_ATOMS: atom_id res chain seq x y z
N MET A 1 -27.00 -11.94 10.16
CA MET A 1 -25.63 -12.41 9.90
C MET A 1 -24.95 -11.36 9.03
N LYS A 2 -23.83 -10.82 9.47
CA LYS A 2 -23.03 -9.82 8.74
C LYS A 2 -22.13 -10.51 7.73
N LYS A 3 -21.94 -9.92 6.55
CA LYS A 3 -21.04 -10.43 5.51
C LYS A 3 -19.85 -9.49 5.32
N VAL A 4 -18.65 -10.03 5.46
CA VAL A 4 -17.40 -9.30 5.26
C VAL A 4 -16.65 -9.88 4.07
N LEU A 5 -16.40 -9.05 3.05
CA LEU A 5 -15.55 -9.42 1.93
C LEU A 5 -14.10 -9.03 2.23
N VAL A 6 -13.20 -10.00 2.23
CA VAL A 6 -11.77 -9.75 2.37
C VAL A 6 -11.11 -9.88 1.00
N LEU A 7 -10.52 -8.80 0.52
CA LEU A 7 -9.84 -8.73 -0.77
C LEU A 7 -8.37 -8.42 -0.56
N TYR A 8 -7.47 -9.13 -1.24
CA TYR A 8 -6.05 -8.79 -1.18
C TYR A 8 -5.26 -9.25 -2.39
N TYR A 9 -4.12 -8.59 -2.62
CA TYR A 9 -3.06 -9.10 -3.49
C TYR A 9 -1.71 -9.01 -2.76
N SER A 10 -1.02 -10.14 -2.63
CA SER A 10 0.32 -10.20 -2.04
C SER A 10 1.27 -11.02 -2.90
N GLN A 11 2.46 -10.46 -3.16
CA GLN A 11 3.54 -11.19 -3.85
C GLN A 11 4.46 -11.95 -2.91
N SER A 12 4.96 -11.28 -1.88
CA SER A 12 5.93 -11.86 -0.94
C SER A 12 5.29 -12.60 0.23
N GLY A 13 3.96 -12.60 0.33
CA GLY A 13 3.19 -13.17 1.44
C GLY A 13 3.08 -12.27 2.67
N GLN A 14 3.89 -11.21 2.81
CA GLN A 14 3.86 -10.37 4.01
C GLN A 14 2.49 -9.71 4.24
N LEU A 15 1.88 -9.15 3.18
CA LEU A 15 0.55 -8.56 3.31
C LEU A 15 -0.50 -9.63 3.62
N GLN A 16 -0.37 -10.84 3.04
CA GLN A 16 -1.28 -11.93 3.37
C GLN A 16 -1.21 -12.27 4.86
N SER A 17 -0.01 -12.37 5.45
CA SER A 17 0.15 -12.60 6.89
C SER A 17 -0.50 -11.51 7.75
N VAL A 18 -0.45 -10.25 7.31
CA VAL A 18 -1.15 -9.13 7.99
C VAL A 18 -2.67 -9.30 7.89
N MET A 19 -3.18 -9.58 6.69
CA MET A 19 -4.61 -9.79 6.47
C MET A 19 -5.13 -10.98 7.28
N ASP A 20 -4.38 -12.07 7.35
CA ASP A 20 -4.75 -13.26 8.11
C ASP A 20 -4.86 -12.96 9.62
N GLN A 21 -3.96 -12.14 10.19
CA GLN A 21 -4.03 -11.73 11.59
C GLN A 21 -5.22 -10.80 11.87
N ILE A 22 -5.50 -9.83 10.98
CA ILE A 22 -6.66 -8.94 11.12
C ILE A 22 -7.98 -9.71 11.01
N VAL A 23 -8.05 -10.71 10.12
CA VAL A 23 -9.30 -11.41 9.82
C VAL A 23 -9.54 -12.60 10.77
N ALA A 24 -8.51 -13.11 11.46
CA ALA A 24 -8.65 -14.24 12.37
C ALA A 24 -9.76 -14.05 13.42
N PRO A 25 -9.87 -12.91 14.13
CA PRO A 25 -10.97 -12.68 15.06
C PRO A 25 -12.34 -12.60 14.38
N LEU A 26 -12.43 -12.00 13.17
CA LEU A 26 -13.69 -11.90 12.43
C LEU A 26 -14.25 -13.27 12.05
N LYS A 27 -13.38 -14.21 11.67
CA LYS A 27 -13.77 -15.60 11.34
C LYS A 27 -14.26 -16.40 12.57
N GLN A 28 -13.86 -15.99 13.76
CA GLN A 28 -14.27 -16.62 15.03
C GLN A 28 -15.47 -15.92 15.66
N CYS A 29 -15.91 -14.79 15.09
CA CYS A 29 -16.97 -13.96 15.64
C CYS A 29 -18.33 -14.51 15.22
N ASP A 30 -19.16 -14.86 16.21
CA ASP A 30 -20.52 -15.33 15.95
C ASP A 30 -21.34 -14.28 15.20
N GLY A 31 -22.10 -14.74 14.21
CA GLY A 31 -22.96 -13.88 13.40
C GLY A 31 -22.24 -13.13 12.28
N ILE A 32 -20.94 -13.36 12.05
CA ILE A 32 -20.16 -12.81 10.93
C ILE A 32 -19.71 -13.93 9.99
N GLN A 33 -19.95 -13.75 8.69
CA GLN A 33 -19.40 -14.57 7.61
C GLN A 33 -18.30 -13.78 6.90
N CYS A 34 -17.13 -14.41 6.70
CA CYS A 34 -16.03 -13.81 5.94
C CYS A 34 -15.78 -14.55 4.62
N ASP A 35 -15.91 -13.83 3.51
CA ASP A 35 -15.56 -14.34 2.18
C ASP A 35 -14.16 -13.84 1.82
N TYR A 36 -13.20 -14.76 1.78
CA TYR A 36 -11.78 -14.41 1.61
C TYR A 36 -11.32 -14.64 0.18
N GLN A 37 -11.10 -13.56 -0.57
CA GLN A 37 -10.81 -13.59 -2.00
C GLN A 37 -9.46 -12.96 -2.32
N LYS A 38 -8.60 -13.73 -3.01
CA LYS A 38 -7.33 -13.23 -3.52
C LYS A 38 -7.55 -12.63 -4.90
N ILE A 39 -7.15 -11.37 -5.09
CA ILE A 39 -7.11 -10.74 -6.40
C ILE A 39 -5.96 -11.39 -7.20
N GLU A 40 -6.28 -12.00 -8.34
CA GLU A 40 -5.29 -12.68 -9.16
C GLU A 40 -5.22 -12.05 -10.56
N PRO A 41 -4.08 -11.48 -10.98
CA PRO A 41 -3.91 -11.04 -12.36
C PRO A 41 -3.92 -12.24 -13.31
N LEU A 42 -4.46 -12.08 -14.52
CA LEU A 42 -4.47 -13.16 -15.53
C LEU A 42 -3.04 -13.59 -15.90
N THR A 43 -2.11 -12.63 -15.95
CA THR A 43 -0.68 -12.90 -16.07
C THR A 43 -0.01 -12.58 -14.73
N PRO A 44 0.51 -13.59 -14.00
CA PRO A 44 1.19 -13.37 -12.74
C PRO A 44 2.44 -12.50 -12.88
N TYR A 45 2.59 -11.54 -11.97
CA TYR A 45 3.84 -10.80 -11.80
C TYR A 45 4.85 -11.65 -11.01
N PRO A 46 6.13 -11.67 -11.41
CA PRO A 46 7.13 -12.56 -10.80
C PRO A 46 7.47 -12.11 -9.37
N TYR A 47 7.83 -13.08 -8.55
CA TYR A 47 8.51 -12.85 -7.28
C TYR A 47 9.49 -14.02 -7.04
N PRO A 48 10.77 -13.76 -6.70
CA PRO A 48 11.42 -12.45 -6.66
C PRO A 48 11.49 -11.79 -8.05
N TRP A 49 11.68 -10.48 -8.08
CA TRP A 49 11.62 -9.70 -9.32
C TRP A 49 12.95 -9.67 -10.07
N PRO A 50 12.98 -10.10 -11.35
CA PRO A 50 14.07 -9.73 -12.23
C PRO A 50 14.13 -8.20 -12.42
N PHE A 51 15.33 -7.64 -12.43
CA PHE A 51 15.58 -6.19 -12.46
C PHE A 51 14.76 -5.46 -13.52
N TYR A 52 14.86 -5.86 -14.80
CA TYR A 52 14.11 -5.21 -15.86
C TYR A 52 12.61 -5.45 -15.76
N ARG A 53 12.14 -6.59 -15.23
CA ARG A 53 10.70 -6.81 -15.01
C ARG A 53 10.15 -5.86 -13.94
N PHE A 54 10.90 -5.62 -12.87
CA PHE A 54 10.53 -4.68 -11.80
C PHE A 54 10.35 -3.25 -12.34
N PHE A 55 11.35 -2.72 -13.04
CA PHE A 55 11.27 -1.36 -13.58
C PHE A 55 10.40 -1.24 -14.82
N ASN A 56 10.12 -2.34 -15.53
CA ASN A 56 9.17 -2.31 -16.64
C ASN A 56 7.75 -2.08 -16.17
N VAL A 57 7.35 -2.42 -14.95
CA VAL A 57 5.98 -2.17 -14.47
C VAL A 57 5.82 -0.79 -13.79
N PHE A 58 6.92 -0.06 -13.63
CA PHE A 58 6.94 1.23 -12.94
C PHE A 58 5.97 2.27 -13.54
N PRO A 59 5.99 2.53 -14.87
CA PRO A 59 5.10 3.52 -15.43
C PRO A 59 3.62 3.19 -15.28
N GLU A 60 3.25 1.93 -15.47
CA GLU A 60 1.86 1.46 -15.37
C GLU A 60 1.34 1.58 -13.95
N ALA A 61 2.15 1.22 -12.94
CA ALA A 61 1.80 1.44 -11.54
C ALA A 61 1.56 2.92 -11.24
N VAL A 62 2.46 3.81 -11.68
CA VAL A 62 2.37 5.26 -11.44
C VAL A 62 1.14 5.87 -12.11
N TYR A 63 0.80 5.44 -13.31
CA TYR A 63 -0.35 5.94 -14.07
C TYR A 63 -1.67 5.25 -13.76
N LEU A 64 -1.68 4.28 -12.84
CA LEU A 64 -2.85 3.46 -12.52
C LEU A 64 -3.38 2.70 -13.76
N ASP A 65 -2.48 2.26 -14.64
CA ASP A 65 -2.82 1.37 -15.74
C ASP A 65 -2.96 -0.05 -15.15
N GLY A 66 -4.17 -0.42 -14.74
CA GLY A 66 -4.49 -1.72 -14.17
C GLY A 66 -4.26 -2.87 -15.17
N CYS A 67 -4.18 -4.10 -14.66
CA CYS A 67 -4.13 -5.30 -15.49
C CYS A 67 -5.45 -6.09 -15.42
N PRO A 68 -5.77 -6.91 -16.43
CA PRO A 68 -6.85 -7.88 -16.33
C PRO A 68 -6.65 -8.83 -15.14
N VAL A 69 -7.72 -9.07 -14.39
CA VAL A 69 -7.75 -9.98 -13.23
C VAL A 69 -8.78 -11.08 -13.46
N LYS A 70 -8.63 -12.21 -12.79
CA LYS A 70 -9.64 -13.26 -12.77
C LYS A 70 -10.93 -12.75 -12.15
N THR A 71 -12.05 -13.31 -12.59
CA THR A 71 -13.35 -13.13 -11.94
C THR A 71 -13.31 -13.80 -10.57
N LEU A 72 -13.71 -13.06 -9.53
CA LEU A 72 -13.81 -13.58 -8.17
C LEU A 72 -15.22 -14.12 -7.92
N GLN A 73 -15.32 -15.16 -7.09
CA GLN A 73 -16.60 -15.64 -6.59
C GLN A 73 -17.02 -14.76 -5.41
N ILE A 74 -17.61 -13.62 -5.73
CA ILE A 74 -18.11 -12.65 -4.75
C ILE A 74 -19.62 -12.51 -4.88
N GLU A 75 -20.28 -12.32 -3.75
CA GLU A 75 -21.67 -11.90 -3.74
C GLU A 75 -21.82 -10.43 -4.16
N GLU A 76 -23.05 -9.99 -4.39
CA GLU A 76 -23.31 -8.60 -4.81
C GLU A 76 -23.27 -7.60 -3.66
N GLN A 77 -23.50 -8.03 -2.41
CA GLN A 77 -23.62 -7.14 -1.25
C GLN A 77 -22.85 -7.67 -0.03
N TYR A 78 -22.12 -6.77 0.62
CA TYR A 78 -21.39 -7.01 1.86
C TYR A 78 -21.63 -5.84 2.82
N ASP A 79 -21.62 -6.12 4.13
CA ASP A 79 -21.68 -5.07 5.16
C ASP A 79 -20.33 -4.34 5.29
N LEU A 80 -19.22 -5.00 4.96
CA LEU A 80 -17.87 -4.44 5.04
C LEU A 80 -16.93 -5.08 4.03
N ILE A 81 -16.06 -4.29 3.41
CA ILE A 81 -14.91 -4.76 2.65
C ILE A 81 -13.62 -4.48 3.40
N VAL A 82 -12.77 -5.49 3.60
CA VAL A 82 -11.39 -5.33 4.07
C VAL A 82 -10.45 -5.51 2.88
N LEU A 83 -9.88 -4.42 2.37
CA LEU A 83 -9.05 -4.38 1.17
C LEU A 83 -7.55 -4.23 1.50
N GLY A 84 -6.81 -5.32 1.39
CA GLY A 84 -5.36 -5.35 1.50
C GLY A 84 -4.66 -5.03 0.18
N TYR A 85 -3.74 -4.06 0.17
CA TYR A 85 -2.90 -3.80 -0.99
C TYR A 85 -1.47 -3.38 -0.65
N THR A 86 -0.55 -3.56 -1.61
CA THR A 86 0.84 -3.12 -1.48
C THR A 86 1.09 -1.85 -2.31
N SER A 87 1.98 -0.97 -1.82
CA SER A 87 2.45 0.21 -2.57
C SER A 87 3.51 -0.19 -3.59
N TRP A 88 3.22 -0.02 -4.87
CA TRP A 88 4.15 -0.14 -5.99
C TRP A 88 4.44 1.25 -6.54
N PHE A 89 5.67 1.73 -6.35
CA PHE A 89 6.11 3.04 -6.84
C PHE A 89 5.17 4.19 -6.43
N LEU A 90 4.81 4.23 -5.14
CA LEU A 90 3.93 5.26 -4.55
C LEU A 90 2.48 5.23 -5.12
N SER A 91 2.04 4.05 -5.56
CA SER A 91 0.72 3.79 -6.12
C SER A 91 0.20 2.43 -5.64
N PRO A 92 -1.12 2.17 -5.61
CA PRO A 92 -1.62 0.82 -5.40
C PRO A 92 -1.03 -0.16 -6.43
N SER A 93 -0.79 -1.41 -6.03
CA SER A 93 -0.26 -2.44 -6.93
C SER A 93 -1.17 -2.67 -8.14
N ILE A 94 -0.57 -2.91 -9.31
CA ILE A 94 -1.29 -3.02 -10.59
C ILE A 94 -2.46 -4.03 -10.55
N PRO A 95 -2.36 -5.22 -9.92
CA PRO A 95 -3.50 -6.13 -9.81
C PRO A 95 -4.69 -5.57 -9.02
N VAL A 96 -4.42 -4.86 -7.92
CA VAL A 96 -5.47 -4.19 -7.14
C VAL A 96 -6.07 -3.06 -7.96
N THR A 97 -5.25 -2.28 -8.67
CA THR A 97 -5.74 -1.23 -9.56
C THR A 97 -6.65 -1.80 -10.65
N GLY A 98 -6.22 -2.89 -11.30
CA GLY A 98 -7.01 -3.56 -12.35
C GLY A 98 -8.31 -4.16 -11.83
N PHE A 99 -8.30 -4.74 -10.63
CA PHE A 99 -9.53 -5.20 -9.98
C PHE A 99 -10.49 -4.03 -9.69
N LEU A 100 -10.02 -2.95 -9.08
CA LEU A 100 -10.86 -1.78 -8.78
C LEU A 100 -11.41 -1.09 -10.04
N GLN A 101 -10.75 -1.24 -11.19
CA GLN A 101 -11.24 -0.74 -12.49
C GLN A 101 -12.25 -1.67 -13.18
N SER A 102 -12.45 -2.89 -12.66
CA SER A 102 -13.32 -3.90 -13.27
C SER A 102 -14.80 -3.74 -12.87
N ASP A 103 -15.70 -4.32 -13.66
CA ASP A 103 -17.15 -4.23 -13.39
C ASP A 103 -17.57 -4.98 -12.12
N GLN A 104 -16.86 -6.06 -11.75
CA GLN A 104 -17.10 -6.76 -10.47
C GLN A 104 -16.82 -5.85 -9.26
N ALA A 105 -15.80 -4.98 -9.33
CA ALA A 105 -15.54 -4.01 -8.27
C ALA A 105 -16.63 -2.95 -8.21
N LYS A 106 -17.10 -2.42 -9.36
CA LYS A 106 -18.20 -1.44 -9.39
C LYS A 106 -19.45 -1.96 -8.69
N LYS A 107 -19.78 -3.24 -8.87
CA LYS A 107 -20.94 -3.86 -8.22
C LYS A 107 -20.77 -3.95 -6.71
N VAL A 108 -19.65 -4.53 -6.25
CA VAL A 108 -19.47 -4.88 -4.84
C VAL A 108 -19.06 -3.71 -3.95
N PHE A 109 -18.43 -2.66 -4.50
CA PHE A 109 -17.96 -1.50 -3.72
C PHE A 109 -19.01 -0.39 -3.56
N ASN A 110 -20.01 -0.35 -4.45
CA ASN A 110 -20.99 0.73 -4.44
C ASN A 110 -21.76 0.77 -3.12
N ASN A 111 -21.78 1.94 -2.46
CA ASN A 111 -22.35 2.18 -1.13
C ASN A 111 -21.86 1.20 -0.04
N THR A 112 -20.67 0.62 -0.21
CA THR A 112 -20.15 -0.37 0.74
C THR A 112 -19.04 0.24 1.60
N PRO A 113 -19.08 0.07 2.94
CA PRO A 113 -18.00 0.48 3.82
C PRO A 113 -16.70 -0.29 3.56
N VAL A 114 -15.55 0.39 3.61
CA VAL A 114 -14.24 -0.17 3.30
C VAL A 114 -13.21 0.17 4.38
N VAL A 115 -12.48 -0.85 4.83
CA VAL A 115 -11.23 -0.71 5.58
C VAL A 115 -10.09 -1.10 4.65
N THR A 116 -9.14 -0.18 4.46
CA THR A 116 -7.92 -0.45 3.68
C THR A 116 -6.80 -0.96 4.59
N VAL A 117 -5.97 -1.87 4.08
CA VAL A 117 -4.81 -2.41 4.80
C VAL A 117 -3.57 -2.33 3.90
N ILE A 118 -2.51 -1.72 4.40
CA ILE A 118 -1.24 -1.54 3.69
C ILE A 118 -0.12 -2.17 4.49
N ALA A 119 0.70 -2.98 3.82
CA ALA A 119 2.00 -3.43 4.33
C ALA A 119 3.08 -2.98 3.35
N CYS A 120 4.00 -2.12 3.79
CA CYS A 120 5.00 -1.51 2.91
C CYS A 120 6.30 -1.18 3.66
N ARG A 121 7.28 -0.59 2.95
CA ARG A 121 8.52 -0.12 3.55
C ARG A 121 8.30 1.13 4.40
N ASP A 122 7.79 2.21 3.81
CA ASP A 122 7.63 3.50 4.50
C ASP A 122 6.68 4.47 3.77
N MET A 123 6.85 4.66 2.46
CA MET A 123 6.13 5.64 1.64
C MET A 123 4.87 5.03 1.02
N TRP A 124 3.73 5.34 1.63
CA TRP A 124 2.41 4.85 1.24
C TRP A 124 1.38 5.97 1.04
N LEU A 125 1.71 7.21 1.40
CA LEU A 125 0.77 8.32 1.43
C LEU A 125 0.14 8.57 0.06
N MET A 126 0.96 8.63 -0.99
CA MET A 126 0.47 8.89 -2.35
C MET A 126 -0.30 7.69 -2.91
N ALA A 127 0.05 6.47 -2.48
CA ALA A 127 -0.71 5.29 -2.83
C ALA A 127 -2.12 5.34 -2.21
N GLN A 128 -2.21 5.75 -0.94
CA GLN A 128 -3.50 5.91 -0.26
C GLN A 128 -4.34 7.05 -0.81
N GLU A 129 -3.74 8.18 -1.20
CA GLU A 129 -4.49 9.26 -1.86
C GLU A 129 -5.11 8.80 -3.18
N LYS A 130 -4.36 8.03 -3.99
CA LYS A 130 -4.91 7.40 -5.20
C LYS A 130 -6.00 6.39 -4.85
N MET A 131 -5.81 5.57 -3.82
CA MET A 131 -6.81 4.61 -3.35
C MET A 131 -8.11 5.30 -2.93
N LYS A 132 -8.03 6.41 -2.18
CA LYS A 132 -9.20 7.22 -1.80
C LYS A 132 -9.99 7.69 -3.02
N THR A 133 -9.32 8.17 -4.06
CA THR A 133 -9.98 8.55 -5.32
C THR A 133 -10.65 7.34 -5.98
N MET A 134 -9.93 6.22 -6.11
CA MET A 134 -10.48 5.01 -6.73
C MET A 134 -11.70 4.45 -5.98
N LEU A 135 -11.67 4.43 -4.65
CA LEU A 135 -12.82 4.01 -3.83
C LEU A 135 -13.99 4.98 -3.96
N LYS A 136 -13.73 6.28 -3.98
CA LYS A 136 -14.75 7.30 -4.20
C LYS A 136 -15.43 7.14 -5.56
N ASP A 137 -14.65 6.89 -6.62
CA ASP A 137 -15.17 6.69 -7.97
C ASP A 137 -16.04 5.42 -8.10
N LEU A 138 -15.83 4.45 -7.21
CA LEU A 138 -16.65 3.24 -7.07
C LEU A 138 -17.88 3.45 -6.18
N GLY A 139 -18.07 4.63 -5.59
CA GLY A 139 -19.15 4.89 -4.63
C GLY A 139 -18.95 4.23 -3.26
N ALA A 140 -17.73 3.82 -2.92
CA ALA A 140 -17.43 3.20 -1.63
C ALA A 140 -17.20 4.23 -0.51
N HIS A 141 -17.42 3.80 0.73
CA HIS A 141 -17.19 4.61 1.93
C HIS A 141 -15.94 4.14 2.67
N LEU A 142 -14.82 4.85 2.54
CA LEU A 142 -13.61 4.52 3.27
C LEU A 142 -13.77 4.88 4.76
N LEU A 143 -13.96 3.87 5.62
CA LEU A 143 -14.05 4.03 7.07
C LEU A 143 -12.67 4.17 7.71
N ASP A 144 -11.75 3.28 7.33
CA ASP A 144 -10.46 3.14 7.99
C ASP A 144 -9.31 2.78 7.03
N ASN A 145 -8.10 3.07 7.48
CA ASN A 145 -6.85 2.66 6.86
C ASN A 145 -5.92 2.11 7.95
N VAL A 146 -5.41 0.91 7.74
CA VAL A 146 -4.43 0.26 8.62
C VAL A 146 -3.11 0.19 7.86
N VAL A 147 -2.04 0.74 8.42
CA VAL A 147 -0.74 0.80 7.74
C VAL A 147 0.38 0.27 8.61
N LEU A 148 1.02 -0.80 8.11
CA LEU A 148 2.24 -1.34 8.65
C LEU A 148 3.41 -0.98 7.75
N THR A 149 4.41 -0.33 8.34
CA THR A 149 5.67 0.03 7.69
C THR A 149 6.79 -0.87 8.21
N ASP A 150 7.90 -0.97 7.48
CA ASP A 150 9.10 -1.68 7.94
C ASP A 150 9.74 -0.88 9.09
N GLN A 151 9.98 -1.53 10.23
CA GLN A 151 10.55 -0.91 11.43
C GLN A 151 12.07 -0.68 11.31
N GLY A 152 12.71 -1.13 10.22
CA GLY A 152 14.11 -0.91 9.95
C GLY A 152 14.46 0.58 9.87
N LYS A 153 15.66 0.94 10.33
CA LYS A 153 16.18 2.31 10.14
C LYS A 153 16.18 2.62 8.65
N SER A 154 15.66 3.79 8.26
CA SER A 154 15.46 4.20 6.86
C SER A 154 16.67 3.99 5.94
N LEU A 155 17.90 4.11 6.45
CA LEU A 155 19.12 3.83 5.67
C LEU A 155 19.32 2.34 5.35
N TYR A 156 19.01 1.44 6.29
CA TYR A 156 19.16 0.00 6.07
C TYR A 156 18.12 -0.54 5.09
N THR A 157 16.90 0.02 5.10
CA THR A 157 15.82 -0.41 4.21
C THR A 157 16.09 -0.10 2.73
N PHE A 158 17.00 0.85 2.42
CA PHE A 158 17.50 1.05 1.05
C PHE A 158 18.32 -0.14 0.51
N VAL A 159 18.81 -1.02 1.38
CA VAL A 159 19.57 -2.22 0.99
C VAL A 159 18.73 -3.49 1.20
N THR A 160 18.09 -3.62 2.36
CA THR A 160 17.36 -4.84 2.72
C THR A 160 16.11 -5.03 1.87
N THR A 161 15.38 -3.95 1.53
CA THR A 161 14.17 -4.06 0.70
C THR A 161 14.49 -4.46 -0.74
N PRO A 162 15.45 -3.83 -1.46
CA PRO A 162 15.84 -4.31 -2.80
C PRO A 162 16.40 -5.74 -2.78
N ARG A 163 17.22 -6.11 -1.78
CA ARG A 163 17.68 -7.51 -1.63
C ARG A 163 16.48 -8.45 -1.54
N TRP A 164 15.52 -8.16 -0.68
CA TRP A 164 14.34 -9.00 -0.51
C TRP A 164 13.49 -9.08 -1.78
N MET A 165 13.26 -7.95 -2.45
CA MET A 165 12.44 -7.94 -3.67
C MET A 165 13.11 -8.62 -4.87
N LEU A 166 14.43 -8.47 -5.03
CA LEU A 166 15.18 -9.00 -6.18
C LEU A 166 15.68 -10.43 -5.98
N THR A 167 15.86 -10.88 -4.73
CA THR A 167 16.42 -12.21 -4.42
C THR A 167 15.49 -13.10 -3.61
N GLY A 168 14.41 -12.57 -3.05
CA GLY A 168 13.50 -13.31 -2.16
C GLY A 168 14.01 -13.46 -0.73
N LYS A 169 15.26 -13.04 -0.45
CA LYS A 169 15.92 -13.24 0.84
C LYS A 169 15.55 -12.15 1.85
N LYS A 170 14.80 -12.52 2.89
CA LYS A 170 14.28 -11.63 3.96
C LYS A 170 15.18 -11.59 5.21
N ASP A 171 15.98 -12.63 5.42
CA ASP A 171 16.92 -12.83 6.53
C ASP A 171 17.85 -11.63 6.77
N ALA A 172 18.19 -11.42 8.05
CA ALA A 172 19.25 -10.50 8.44
C ALA A 172 20.59 -11.02 7.89
N PHE A 173 21.46 -10.10 7.48
CA PHE A 173 22.79 -10.45 7.00
C PHE A 173 23.80 -9.38 7.43
N TRP A 174 24.99 -9.80 7.84
CA TRP A 174 26.03 -8.90 8.37
C TRP A 174 25.48 -8.00 9.49
N PHE A 175 25.42 -6.68 9.27
CA PHE A 175 24.86 -5.69 10.19
C PHE A 175 23.47 -5.18 9.76
N PHE A 176 22.93 -5.70 8.65
CA PHE A 176 21.60 -5.32 8.16
C PHE A 176 20.52 -6.17 8.83
N PRO A 177 19.46 -5.54 9.39
CA PRO A 177 18.35 -6.26 9.99
C PRO A 177 17.53 -7.02 8.94
N ARG A 178 16.62 -7.88 9.42
CA ARG A 178 15.60 -8.55 8.59
C ARG A 178 14.77 -7.49 7.86
N ALA A 179 14.43 -7.74 6.59
CA ALA A 179 13.59 -6.83 5.80
C ALA A 179 12.10 -7.02 6.13
N GLY A 180 11.30 -5.97 5.95
CA GLY A 180 9.85 -6.02 6.05
C GLY A 180 9.32 -5.78 7.47
N VAL A 181 8.02 -5.97 7.63
CA VAL A 181 7.33 -5.72 8.90
C VAL A 181 7.70 -6.82 9.90
N HIS A 182 7.97 -6.41 11.15
CA HIS A 182 8.27 -7.31 12.25
C HIS A 182 7.08 -8.22 12.61
N GLU A 183 7.37 -9.45 13.00
CA GLU A 183 6.33 -10.46 13.30
C GLU A 183 5.43 -10.06 14.47
N ASN A 184 5.99 -9.41 15.50
CA ASN A 184 5.22 -8.87 16.62
C ASN A 184 4.24 -7.77 16.18
N GLU A 185 4.65 -6.92 15.24
CA GLU A 185 3.78 -5.87 14.70
C GLU A 185 2.64 -6.50 13.87
N ILE A 186 2.95 -7.52 13.05
CA ILE A 186 1.95 -8.30 12.32
C ILE A 186 0.97 -8.98 13.29
N ALA A 187 1.47 -9.67 14.33
CA ALA A 187 0.63 -10.32 15.33
C ALA A 187 -0.26 -9.32 16.07
N SER A 188 0.27 -8.13 16.39
CA SER A 188 -0.50 -7.08 17.07
C SER A 188 -1.70 -6.55 16.28
N THR A 189 -1.79 -6.85 14.98
CA THR A 189 -2.92 -6.41 14.12
C THR A 189 -4.22 -7.16 14.41
N SER A 190 -4.19 -8.27 15.14
CA SER A 190 -5.40 -8.98 15.59
C SER A 190 -6.36 -8.04 16.34
N ARG A 191 -5.82 -7.05 17.08
CA ARG A 191 -6.62 -6.04 17.78
C ARG A 191 -7.60 -5.28 16.88
N PHE A 192 -7.25 -5.09 15.60
CA PHE A 192 -8.14 -4.43 14.64
C PHE A 192 -9.30 -5.35 14.27
N GLY A 193 -9.03 -6.64 14.09
CA GLY A 193 -10.07 -7.66 13.90
C GLY A 193 -11.06 -7.73 15.07
N ASP A 194 -10.53 -7.72 16.30
CA ASP A 194 -11.36 -7.72 17.52
C ASP A 194 -12.30 -6.51 17.57
N ARG A 195 -11.78 -5.33 17.20
CA ARG A 195 -12.57 -4.09 17.14
C ARG A 195 -13.64 -4.14 16.06
N LEU A 196 -13.30 -4.66 14.86
CA LEU A 196 -14.23 -4.79 13.75
C LEU A 196 -15.35 -5.81 14.06
N CYS A 197 -15.03 -6.92 14.73
CA CYS A 197 -16.05 -7.88 15.20
C CYS A 197 -17.07 -7.17 16.12
N LYS A 198 -16.59 -6.42 17.12
CA LYS A 198 -17.47 -5.65 17.99
C LYS A 198 -18.28 -4.59 17.23
N ALA A 199 -17.67 -3.88 16.28
CA ALA A 199 -18.36 -2.87 15.47
C ALA A 199 -19.54 -3.48 14.70
N LEU A 200 -19.28 -4.58 13.99
CA LEU A 200 -20.25 -5.26 13.15
C LEU A 200 -21.40 -5.88 13.94
N GLN A 201 -21.14 -6.32 15.18
CA GLN A 201 -22.20 -6.81 16.08
C GLN A 201 -23.15 -5.70 16.56
N HIS A 202 -22.71 -4.45 16.52
CA HIS A 202 -23.49 -3.28 16.94
C HIS A 202 -23.93 -2.39 15.76
N ASP A 203 -23.78 -2.87 14.51
CA ASP A 203 -24.10 -2.14 13.28
C ASP A 203 -23.35 -0.79 13.12
N GLU A 204 -22.21 -0.62 13.80
CA GLU A 204 -21.46 0.66 13.81
C GLU A 204 -20.85 1.01 12.45
N GLU A 205 -20.67 0.04 11.56
CA GLU A 205 -20.16 0.28 10.19
C GLU A 205 -21.08 1.16 9.35
N ARG A 206 -22.35 1.30 9.76
CA ARG A 206 -23.35 2.13 9.07
C ARG A 206 -23.21 3.62 9.36
N ASP A 207 -22.59 3.99 10.48
CA ASP A 207 -22.55 5.37 10.97
C ASP A 207 -21.56 6.28 10.21
N SER A 208 -20.87 5.75 9.19
CA SER A 208 -19.85 6.46 8.39
C SER A 208 -18.69 7.04 9.22
N LEU A 209 -18.54 6.63 10.47
CA LEU A 209 -17.46 7.03 11.36
C LEU A 209 -16.31 6.00 11.33
N PRO A 210 -15.05 6.43 11.53
CA PRO A 210 -13.92 5.51 11.63
C PRO A 210 -14.08 4.58 12.84
N LEU A 211 -13.92 3.29 12.62
CA LEU A 211 -14.05 2.23 13.62
C LEU A 211 -12.73 2.02 14.38
N LEU A 212 -11.59 2.29 13.75
CA LEU A 212 -10.25 2.02 14.31
C LEU A 212 -9.57 3.26 14.91
N ASN A 213 -10.37 4.28 15.25
CA ASN A 213 -9.85 5.53 15.78
C ASN A 213 -9.09 5.35 17.09
N ASN A 214 -7.92 5.98 17.21
CA ASN A 214 -7.03 5.90 18.37
C ASN A 214 -6.44 4.51 18.69
N MET A 215 -6.36 3.61 17.70
CA MET A 215 -5.84 2.24 17.87
C MET A 215 -4.43 2.00 17.31
N GLY A 216 -3.72 3.05 16.90
CA GLY A 216 -2.43 2.94 16.22
C GLY A 216 -2.55 2.36 14.82
N ALA A 217 -3.71 2.52 14.16
CA ALA A 217 -3.95 2.00 12.81
C ALA A 217 -3.08 2.71 11.76
N VAL A 218 -2.79 4.00 11.95
CA VAL A 218 -1.88 4.76 11.08
C VAL A 218 -0.83 5.49 11.90
N ASN A 219 0.43 5.41 11.48
CA ASN A 219 1.51 6.23 12.01
C ASN A 219 2.27 6.89 10.87
N VAL A 220 2.03 8.20 10.67
CA VAL A 220 2.66 8.94 9.57
C VAL A 220 4.03 9.46 10.00
N ASN A 221 5.07 9.01 9.31
CA ASN A 221 6.38 9.64 9.43
C ASN A 221 6.39 10.98 8.69
N GLY A 222 6.10 12.06 9.41
CA GLY A 222 6.05 13.42 8.86
C GLY A 222 7.32 13.83 8.09
N LYS A 223 8.48 13.25 8.43
CA LYS A 223 9.75 13.51 7.73
C LYS A 223 9.70 13.06 6.27
N LEU A 224 8.86 12.11 5.89
CA LEU A 224 8.80 11.55 4.54
C LEU A 224 7.78 12.25 3.65
N ILE A 225 6.80 12.98 4.21
CA ILE A 225 5.71 13.61 3.43
C ILE A 225 6.25 14.41 2.25
N ALA A 226 7.13 15.39 2.50
CA ALA A 226 7.67 16.23 1.42
C ALA A 226 8.53 15.43 0.43
N THR A 227 9.28 14.44 0.92
CA THR A 227 10.11 13.57 0.08
C THR A 227 9.24 12.72 -0.85
N GLU A 228 8.14 12.17 -0.34
CA GLU A 228 7.21 11.35 -1.11
C GLU A 228 6.51 12.16 -2.20
N HIS A 229 6.08 13.39 -1.90
CA HIS A 229 5.52 14.32 -2.90
C HIS A 229 6.51 14.64 -4.03
N ILE A 230 7.78 14.92 -3.69
CA ILE A 230 8.81 15.20 -4.69
C ILE A 230 9.11 13.95 -5.52
N ALA A 231 9.24 12.79 -4.88
CA ALA A 231 9.48 11.52 -5.55
C ALA A 231 8.32 11.18 -6.50
N HIS A 232 7.07 11.36 -6.08
CA HIS A 232 5.89 11.13 -6.92
C HIS A 232 5.87 12.01 -8.18
N ARG A 233 6.18 13.31 -8.05
CA ARG A 233 6.31 14.21 -9.22
C ARG A 233 7.41 13.77 -10.17
N SER A 234 8.57 13.38 -9.64
CA SER A 234 9.67 12.82 -10.45
C SER A 234 9.23 11.54 -11.15
N PHE A 235 8.50 10.67 -10.45
CA PHE A 235 8.01 9.41 -10.98
C PHE A 235 7.03 9.61 -12.13
N LEU A 236 6.14 10.61 -12.06
CA LEU A 236 5.25 10.96 -13.18
C LEU A 236 6.05 11.36 -14.43
N ILE A 237 7.08 12.18 -14.30
CA ILE A 237 7.92 12.62 -15.42
C ILE A 237 8.64 11.43 -16.05
N TRP A 238 9.34 10.64 -15.23
CA TRP A 238 10.10 9.48 -15.72
C TRP A 238 9.19 8.40 -16.30
N SER A 239 8.04 8.14 -15.69
CA SER A 239 7.04 7.21 -16.23
C SER A 239 6.57 7.64 -17.61
N LYS A 240 6.34 8.93 -17.83
CA LYS A 240 5.97 9.47 -19.15
C LYS A 240 7.08 9.25 -20.18
N LEU A 241 8.33 9.51 -19.82
CA LEU A 241 9.49 9.32 -20.71
C LEU A 241 9.68 7.84 -21.06
N ILE A 242 9.57 6.94 -20.08
CA ILE A 242 9.70 5.50 -20.27
C ILE A 242 8.58 4.97 -21.18
N LYS A 243 7.32 5.39 -20.99
CA LYS A 243 6.20 5.01 -21.87
C LYS A 243 6.40 5.50 -23.30
N LYS A 244 6.92 6.73 -23.49
CA LYS A 244 7.22 7.29 -24.82
C LYS A 244 8.35 6.55 -25.55
N ALA A 245 9.25 5.90 -24.82
CA ALA A 245 10.39 5.19 -25.39
C ALA A 245 10.03 3.81 -25.99
N GLY A 246 8.80 3.34 -25.80
CA GLY A 246 8.28 2.13 -26.44
C GLY A 246 7.34 1.30 -25.55
N PRO A 247 6.75 0.22 -26.10
CA PRO A 247 5.90 -0.69 -25.35
C PRO A 247 6.68 -1.43 -24.26
N GLN A 248 5.96 -2.08 -23.34
CA GLN A 248 6.56 -2.90 -22.28
C GLN A 248 7.59 -3.89 -22.85
N TYR A 249 8.73 -3.99 -22.16
CA TYR A 249 9.85 -4.88 -22.50
C TYR A 249 10.57 -4.59 -23.83
N SER A 250 10.22 -3.52 -24.54
CA SER A 250 10.95 -3.11 -25.74
C SER A 250 12.37 -2.63 -25.43
N ARG A 251 13.27 -2.72 -26.42
CA ARG A 251 14.66 -2.27 -26.29
C ARG A 251 14.76 -0.78 -25.92
N GLY A 252 14.00 0.08 -26.61
CA GLY A 252 13.98 1.53 -26.34
C GLY A 252 13.56 1.86 -24.90
N ARG A 253 12.51 1.20 -24.41
CA ARG A 253 12.07 1.31 -23.02
C ARG A 253 13.13 0.88 -22.03
N ASN A 254 13.82 -0.24 -22.26
CA ASN A 254 14.89 -0.74 -21.38
C ASN A 254 16.10 0.20 -21.33
N VAL A 255 16.43 0.89 -22.42
CA VAL A 255 17.48 1.92 -22.43
C VAL A 255 17.09 3.08 -21.51
N VAL A 256 15.88 3.62 -21.64
CA VAL A 256 15.42 4.72 -20.79
C VAL A 256 15.26 4.30 -19.33
N ILE A 257 14.83 3.07 -19.06
CA ILE A 257 14.84 2.49 -17.71
C ILE A 257 16.25 2.49 -17.12
N THR A 258 17.26 2.10 -17.90
CA THR A 258 18.65 2.06 -17.43
C THR A 258 19.13 3.47 -17.05
N ILE A 259 18.83 4.48 -17.88
CA ILE A 259 19.10 5.89 -17.59
C ILE A 259 18.38 6.34 -16.31
N TYR A 260 17.10 5.99 -16.17
CA TYR A 260 16.31 6.30 -14.98
C TYR A 260 16.90 5.69 -13.71
N VAL A 261 17.37 4.44 -13.75
CA VAL A 261 17.97 3.79 -12.58
C VAL A 261 19.28 4.46 -12.20
N ILE A 262 20.13 4.83 -13.17
CA ILE A 262 21.36 5.59 -12.90
C ILE A 262 21.02 6.94 -12.25
N PHE A 263 20.03 7.65 -12.78
CA PHE A 263 19.51 8.88 -12.19
C PHE A 263 19.03 8.66 -10.74
N LEU A 264 18.24 7.61 -10.48
CA LEU A 264 17.72 7.30 -9.16
C LEU A 264 18.83 6.97 -8.15
N LEU A 265 19.82 6.17 -8.55
CA LEU A 265 20.98 5.85 -7.71
C LEU A 265 21.78 7.12 -7.38
N THR A 266 22.01 7.98 -8.37
CA THR A 266 22.70 9.25 -8.19
C THR A 266 21.92 10.16 -7.23
N LEU A 267 20.59 10.20 -7.37
CA LEU A 267 19.71 10.97 -6.50
C LEU A 267 19.78 10.48 -5.04
N ILE A 268 19.74 9.16 -4.82
CA ILE A 268 19.81 8.58 -3.48
C ILE A 268 21.15 8.92 -2.82
N LEU A 269 22.26 8.80 -3.56
CA LEU A 269 23.61 9.09 -3.05
C LEU A 269 23.85 10.57 -2.75
N THR A 270 23.21 11.48 -3.50
CA THR A 270 23.44 12.94 -3.39
C THR A 270 22.42 13.66 -2.51
N ILE A 271 21.12 13.35 -2.66
CA ILE A 271 20.04 14.09 -2.00
C ILE A 271 19.78 13.60 -0.59
N VAL A 272 19.97 12.31 -0.27
CA VAL A 272 19.73 11.81 1.09
C VAL A 272 20.66 12.51 2.11
N PRO A 273 21.98 12.63 1.87
CA PRO A 273 22.86 13.39 2.76
C PRO A 273 22.51 14.88 2.83
N LEU A 274 22.20 15.51 1.68
CA LEU A 274 21.88 16.93 1.60
C LEU A 274 20.58 17.27 2.35
N ASN A 275 19.55 16.42 2.23
CA ASN A 275 18.30 16.61 2.96
C ASN A 275 18.48 16.46 4.47
N MET A 276 19.39 15.59 4.95
CA MET A 276 19.71 15.53 6.38
C MET A 276 20.29 16.85 6.89
N LEU A 277 21.12 17.52 6.08
CA LEU A 277 21.73 18.81 6.40
C LEU A 277 20.70 19.96 6.41
N VAL A 278 19.90 20.07 5.35
CA VAL A 278 18.87 21.13 5.19
C VAL A 278 17.78 21.03 6.27
N ARG A 279 17.45 19.80 6.71
CA ARG A 279 16.48 19.56 7.78
C ARG A 279 16.91 20.12 9.14
N LYS A 280 18.21 20.14 9.44
CA LYS A 280 18.72 20.72 10.70
C LYS A 280 18.47 22.23 10.76
N LEU A 281 18.48 22.91 9.61
CA LEU A 281 18.31 24.36 9.49
C LEU A 281 16.85 24.83 9.47
N LEU A 282 15.93 24.07 8.84
CA LEU A 282 14.53 24.51 8.63
C LEU A 282 13.51 23.93 9.64
N SER A 283 13.96 23.14 10.61
CA SER A 283 13.07 22.42 11.55
C SER A 283 12.17 23.29 12.45
N PRO A 284 12.57 24.49 12.94
CA PRO A 284 11.72 25.24 13.87
C PRO A 284 10.53 25.94 13.17
N PHE A 285 10.68 26.34 11.91
CA PHE A 285 9.68 27.18 11.21
C PHE A 285 8.54 26.39 10.55
N ARG A 286 8.62 25.06 10.48
CA ARG A 286 7.63 24.22 9.76
C ARG A 286 6.83 23.26 10.65
N LYS A 287 6.99 23.31 11.98
CA LYS A 287 6.34 22.36 12.92
C LYS A 287 4.81 22.32 12.80
N LYS A 288 4.15 23.49 12.74
CA LYS A 288 2.68 23.57 12.67
C LYS A 288 2.11 23.01 11.35
N SER A 289 2.71 23.38 10.22
CA SER A 289 2.32 22.86 8.90
C SER A 289 2.54 21.35 8.80
N LEU A 290 3.67 20.86 9.34
CA LEU A 290 3.96 19.44 9.38
C LEU A 290 2.96 18.66 10.23
N ALA A 291 2.63 19.14 11.42
CA ALA A 291 1.65 18.50 12.29
C ALA A 291 0.26 18.43 11.63
N LYS A 292 -0.14 19.50 10.92
CA LYS A 292 -1.39 19.50 10.14
C LYS A 292 -1.37 18.45 9.02
N ALA A 293 -0.25 18.33 8.30
CA ALA A 293 -0.11 17.34 7.24
C ALA A 293 -0.10 15.90 7.78
N VAL A 294 0.58 15.65 8.90
CA VAL A 294 0.56 14.36 9.60
C VAL A 294 -0.88 13.98 9.97
N LYS A 295 -1.59 14.88 10.67
CA LYS A 295 -2.98 14.64 11.07
C LYS A 295 -3.88 14.34 9.87
N TYR A 296 -3.70 15.03 8.75
CA TYR A 296 -4.46 14.78 7.52
C TYR A 296 -4.21 13.37 6.97
N TYR A 297 -2.96 12.95 6.89
CA TYR A 297 -2.61 11.63 6.35
C TYR A 297 -2.94 10.48 7.30
N GLU A 298 -3.06 10.74 8.60
CA GLU A 298 -3.57 9.77 9.57
C GLU A 298 -5.08 9.52 9.42
N GLN A 299 -5.83 10.44 8.80
CA GLN A 299 -7.26 10.21 8.54
C GLN A 299 -7.48 9.13 7.47
N PRO A 300 -8.53 8.29 7.62
CA PRO A 300 -9.62 8.45 8.59
C PRO A 300 -9.39 7.82 9.98
N SER A 301 -8.50 6.83 10.12
CA SER A 301 -8.33 6.08 11.39
C SER A 301 -7.56 6.79 12.49
N GLY A 302 -6.86 7.88 12.20
CA GLY A 302 -6.02 8.54 13.20
C GLY A 302 -4.85 7.68 13.68
N LYS A 303 -4.22 8.14 14.76
CA LYS A 303 -3.13 7.46 15.47
C LYS A 303 -3.66 6.84 16.74
#